data_AF-A0AAJ0IUW0-F1
#
_entry.id   AF-A0AAJ0IUW0-F1
#
_cell.length_a   1.000
_cell.length_b   1.000
_cell.length_c   1.000
_cell.angle_alpha   90.00
_cell.angle_beta   90.00
_cell.angle_gamma   90.00
#
_symmetry.space_group_name_H-M   'P 1'
#
loop_
_entity.id
_entity.type
_entity.pdbx_description
1 polymer ?
#
loop_
_entity_poly.entity_id
_entity_poly.type
_entity_poly.pdbx_seq_one_letter_code
_entity_poly.pdbx_strand_id
1 'polypeptide(L)' 'ARGKVFEYIEVFYNRQRLHSALGYRSPAEFEKMAVVP' A
#
# COMPACT_ATOMS: atom_id res chain seq x y z
N ALA A 1 -2.77 22.14 -0.61
CA ALA A 1 -1.74 21.27 -0.01
C ALA A 1 -2.26 19.88 0.39
N ARG A 2 -3.40 19.78 1.09
CA ARG A 2 -3.94 18.51 1.65
C ARG A 2 -4.22 17.39 0.61
N GLY A 3 -4.64 17.75 -0.60
CA GLY A 3 -4.94 16.77 -1.66
C GLY A 3 -3.72 15.97 -2.16
N LYS A 4 -2.54 16.60 -2.23
CA LYS A 4 -1.32 15.91 -2.68
C LYS A 4 -0.85 14.84 -1.69
N VAL A 5 -1.04 15.10 -0.39
CA VAL A 5 -0.71 14.13 0.67
C VAL A 5 -1.68 12.95 0.62
N PHE A 6 -2.97 13.24 0.44
CA PHE A 6 -3.98 12.18 0.30
C PHE A 6 -3.69 11.29 -0.92
N GLU A 7 -3.44 11.90 -2.08
CA GLU A 7 -3.10 11.16 -3.30
C GLU A 7 -1.84 10.31 -3.13
N TYR A 8 -0.79 10.86 -2.50
CA TYR A 8 0.43 10.12 -2.22
C TYR A 8 0.16 8.90 -1.31
N ILE A 9 -0.61 9.06 -0.24
CA ILE A 9 -0.90 7.96 0.69
C ILE A 9 -1.77 6.89 0.02
N GLU A 10 -2.88 7.29 -0.59
CA GLU A 10 -3.90 6.35 -1.07
C GLU A 10 -3.54 5.68 -2.40
N VAL A 11 -2.93 6.44 -3.32
CA VAL A 11 -2.67 5.95 -4.69
C VAL A 11 -1.27 5.37 -4.80
N PHE A 12 -0.27 6.03 -4.23
CA PHE A 12 1.11 5.58 -4.35
C PHE A 12 1.51 4.65 -3.19
N TYR A 13 1.43 5.13 -1.95
CA TYR A 13 1.95 4.40 -0.79
C TYR A 13 1.18 3.10 -0.53
N ASN A 14 -0.14 3.17 -0.38
CA ASN A 14 -0.95 2.00 -0.02
C ASN A 14 -1.05 0.98 -1.17
N ARG A 15 -1.04 1.41 -2.44
CA ARG A 15 -1.31 0.52 -3.60
C ARG A 15 -0.09 0.13 -4.42
N GLN A 16 0.96 0.95 -4.48
CA GLN A 16 2.06 0.76 -5.44
C GLN A 16 3.43 0.61 -4.77
N ARG A 17 3.67 1.26 -3.64
CA ARG A 17 4.98 1.23 -2.98
C ARG A 17 5.31 -0.18 -2.51
N LEU A 18 6.45 -0.72 -2.94
CA LEU A 18 6.92 -2.02 -2.50
C LEU A 18 7.71 -1.91 -1.18
N HIS A 19 7.47 -2.84 -0.27
CA HIS A 19 8.16 -2.92 1.02
C HIS A 19 8.91 -4.25 1.12
N SER A 20 10.22 -4.21 1.37
CA SER A 20 11.04 -5.41 1.59
C SER A 20 10.53 -6.24 2.77
N ALA A 21 10.07 -5.58 3.84
CA ALA A 21 9.46 -6.23 5.00
C ALA A 21 8.13 -6.96 4.68
N LEU A 22 7.43 -6.58 3.61
CA LEU A 22 6.20 -7.25 3.13
C LEU A 22 6.50 -8.28 2.03
N GLY A 23 7.77 -8.64 1.84
CA GLY A 23 8.21 -9.54 0.78
C GLY A 23 8.10 -8.91 -0.61
N TYR A 24 8.46 -7.62 -0.72
CA TYR A 24 8.38 -6.83 -1.96
C TYR A 24 6.97 -6.71 -2.52
N ARG A 25 6.02 -6.38 -1.65
CA ARG A 25 4.62 -6.15 -2.00
C ARG A 25 4.14 -4.82 -1.45
N SER A 26 3.06 -4.31 -2.01
CA SER A 26 2.40 -3.12 -1.45
C SER A 26 1.59 -3.45 -0.20
N PRO A 27 1.30 -2.45 0.66
CA PRO A 27 0.43 -2.65 1.82
C PRO A 27 -0.92 -3.29 1.44
N ALA A 28 -1.58 -2.80 0.39
CA ALA A 28 -2.86 -3.35 -0.05
C ALA A 28 -2.76 -4.79 -0.57
N GLU A 29 -1.66 -5.16 -1.23
CA GLU A 29 -1.42 -6.55 -1.63
C GLU A 29 -1.19 -7.46 -0.42
N PHE A 30 -0.42 -6.97 0.56
CA PHE A 30 -0.17 -7.69 1.80
C PHE A 30 -1.46 -7.99 2.56
N GLU A 31 -2.33 -6.99 2.73
CA GLU A 31 -3.64 -7.17 3.38
C GLU A 31 -4.52 -8.18 2.65
N LYS A 32 -4.53 -8.19 1.31
CA LYS A 32 -5.30 -9.15 0.51
C LYS A 32 -4.88 -10.61 0.73
N MET A 33 -3.60 -10.87 1.01
CA MET A 33 -3.14 -12.23 1.32
C MET A 33 -3.33 -12.59 2.79
N ALA A 34 -3.32 -11.60 3.69
CA ALA A 34 -3.59 -11.82 5.10
C ALA A 34 -5.07 -12.14 5.37
N VAL A 35 -5.98 -11.66 4.52
CA VAL A 35 -7.39 -12.05 4.55
C VAL A 35 -7.54 -13.43 3.89
N VAL A 36 -7.36 -14.46 4.70
CA VAL A 36 -7.83 -15.83 4.42
C VAL A 36 -9.29 -15.90 4.90
N PRO A 37 -10.23 -16.54 4.17
CA PRO A 37 -11.57 -16.84 4.69
C PRO A 37 -11.53 -17.72 5.94
#